data_AF-A0A6J6IBJ5-F1
#
_entry.id   AF-A0A6J6IBJ5-F1
#
_cell.length_a   1.000
_cell.length_b   1.000
_cell.length_c   1.000
_cell.angle_alpha   90.00
_cell.angle_beta   90.00
_cell.angle_gamma   90.00
#
_symmetry.space_group_name_H-M   'P 1'
#
loop_
_entity.id
_entity.type
_entity.pdbx_description
1 polymer ?
#
loop_
_entity_poly.entity_id
_entity_poly.type
_entity_poly.pdbx_seq_one_letter_code
_entity_poly.pdbx_strand_id
1 'polypeptide(L)'
;MILPYHQELDKLTERRLGKNKVGTTKRGIGPAYADKASRVGLRVQDLLDPKIFREKLDVALKEKNAIFAKVFNQLPLDGDAIAAEYLDVCAPRLAPMITDSVNLIHESLEAGENVLLEGAQATFLDLDHGTYPFVTSSNPVAGGACTGAGIGPRYIDRVVGIAKAYTTRVGSGPFPTELTDEIGDALIDIGHEYGTNTGRRRRTGWCDAVMLRHSVRLNSLSEIALTKLDVFDTFDSIKVCIAYELNGETFTHLPYHQSVLHEVTPVYAEFPGWKSDISSVTTREGLPKEALDYVAFLQDQIGVPIGLVGVGPGRDQYLNFNG
;
A
#
# COMPACT_ATOMS: atom_id res chain seq x y z
N MET A 1 -0.16 4.42 -19.18
CA MET A 1 -1.15 5.47 -18.87
C MET A 1 -2.45 4.80 -18.49
N ILE A 2 -3.21 5.39 -17.58
CA ILE A 2 -4.60 4.98 -17.34
C ILE A 2 -5.47 5.80 -18.28
N LEU A 3 -6.44 5.14 -18.91
CA LEU A 3 -7.34 5.69 -19.92
C LEU A 3 -8.78 5.29 -19.55
N PRO A 4 -9.84 5.93 -20.08
CA PRO A 4 -11.22 5.69 -19.64
C PRO A 4 -11.64 4.22 -19.73
N TYR A 5 -11.17 3.49 -20.75
CA TYR A 5 -11.46 2.07 -20.91
C TYR A 5 -10.89 1.20 -19.78
N HIS A 6 -9.77 1.60 -19.15
CA HIS A 6 -9.22 0.89 -18.00
C HIS A 6 -10.12 1.03 -16.77
N GLN A 7 -10.63 2.24 -16.53
CA GLN A 7 -11.52 2.51 -15.40
C GLN A 7 -12.85 1.76 -15.56
N GLU A 8 -13.39 1.74 -16.78
CA GLU A 8 -14.62 1.00 -17.07
C GLU A 8 -14.40 -0.50 -16.92
N LEU A 9 -13.31 -1.05 -17.48
CA LEU A 9 -13.00 -2.46 -17.35
C LEU A 9 -12.82 -2.90 -15.89
N ASP A 10 -12.19 -2.09 -15.05
CA ASP A 10 -12.03 -2.35 -13.60
C ASP A 10 -13.39 -2.43 -12.90
N LYS A 11 -14.27 -1.44 -13.12
CA LYS A 11 -15.64 -1.42 -12.57
C LYS A 11 -16.45 -2.63 -13.01
N LEU A 12 -16.41 -2.96 -14.29
CA LEU A 12 -17.16 -4.08 -14.88
C LEU A 12 -16.66 -5.43 -14.35
N THR A 13 -15.35 -5.59 -14.23
CA THR A 13 -14.72 -6.81 -13.73
C THR A 13 -15.08 -7.05 -12.26
N GLU A 14 -14.93 -6.03 -11.41
CA GLU A 14 -15.31 -6.12 -10.00
C GLU A 14 -16.79 -6.44 -9.80
N ARG A 15 -17.67 -5.84 -10.63
CA ARG A 15 -19.11 -6.14 -10.59
C ARG A 15 -19.39 -7.59 -10.98
N ARG A 16 -18.70 -8.10 -12.00
CA ARG A 16 -18.88 -9.48 -12.49
C ARG A 16 -18.37 -10.52 -11.49
N LEU A 17 -17.31 -10.21 -10.73
CA LEU A 17 -16.77 -11.11 -9.70
C LEU A 17 -17.74 -11.34 -8.52
N GLY A 18 -18.70 -10.44 -8.30
CA GLY A 18 -19.74 -10.60 -7.29
C GLY A 18 -19.18 -10.78 -5.88
N LYS A 19 -19.39 -11.96 -5.28
CA LYS A 19 -18.85 -12.31 -3.94
C LYS A 19 -17.33 -12.44 -3.93
N ASN A 20 -16.70 -12.72 -5.08
CA ASN A 20 -15.25 -12.91 -5.22
C ASN A 20 -14.52 -11.61 -5.57
N LYS A 21 -15.15 -10.45 -5.34
CA LYS A 21 -14.54 -9.14 -5.61
C LYS A 21 -13.28 -8.94 -4.76
N VAL A 22 -12.27 -8.35 -5.38
CA VAL A 22 -11.02 -7.97 -4.71
C VAL A 22 -11.26 -6.75 -3.82
N GLY A 23 -12.12 -5.84 -4.27
CA GLY A 23 -12.36 -4.55 -3.62
C GLY A 23 -11.42 -3.47 -4.15
N THR A 24 -11.24 -3.39 -5.47
CA THR A 24 -10.33 -2.43 -6.11
C THR A 24 -10.78 -0.98 -5.87
N THR A 25 -9.88 -0.03 -6.14
CA THR A 25 -10.19 1.41 -6.11
C THR A 25 -11.06 1.85 -7.28
N LYS A 26 -11.32 0.97 -8.26
CA LYS A 26 -12.09 1.25 -9.49
C LYS A 26 -11.49 2.36 -10.34
N ARG A 27 -10.17 2.54 -10.25
CA ARG A 27 -9.39 3.57 -10.97
C ARG A 27 -8.69 3.03 -12.21
N GLY A 28 -8.88 1.76 -12.57
CA GLY A 28 -8.24 1.19 -13.76
C GLY A 28 -6.79 0.75 -13.54
N ILE A 29 -6.35 0.59 -12.29
CA ILE A 29 -4.96 0.22 -11.95
C ILE A 29 -4.62 -1.16 -12.53
N GLY A 30 -5.42 -2.18 -12.20
CA GLY A 30 -5.20 -3.54 -12.67
C GLY A 30 -5.22 -3.66 -14.20
N PRO A 31 -6.27 -3.17 -14.89
CA PRO A 31 -6.31 -3.16 -16.35
C PRO A 31 -5.11 -2.45 -17.00
N ALA A 32 -4.63 -1.32 -16.45
CA ALA A 32 -3.48 -0.62 -17.01
C ALA A 32 -2.16 -1.39 -16.84
N TYR A 33 -1.97 -2.06 -15.70
CA TYR A 33 -0.82 -2.95 -15.52
C TYR A 33 -0.91 -4.20 -16.40
N ALA A 34 -2.11 -4.73 -16.63
CA ALA A 34 -2.33 -5.82 -17.58
C ALA A 34 -1.95 -5.42 -19.01
N ASP A 35 -2.35 -4.23 -19.46
CA ASP A 35 -1.96 -3.70 -20.78
C ASP A 35 -0.44 -3.45 -20.89
N LYS A 36 0.22 -3.03 -19.80
CA LYS A 36 1.69 -2.96 -19.71
C LYS A 36 2.32 -4.35 -19.91
N ALA A 37 1.86 -5.35 -19.16
CA ALA A 37 2.40 -6.72 -19.24
C ALA A 37 2.15 -7.36 -20.62
N SER A 38 0.99 -7.08 -21.22
CA SER A 38 0.63 -7.53 -22.57
C SER A 38 1.35 -6.77 -23.69
N ARG A 39 2.05 -5.67 -23.37
CA ARG A 39 2.78 -4.80 -24.31
C ARG A 39 1.87 -4.08 -25.31
N VAL A 40 0.64 -3.79 -24.90
CA VAL A 40 -0.36 -3.06 -25.72
C VAL A 40 -0.72 -1.69 -25.13
N GLY A 41 -0.30 -1.41 -23.89
CA GLY A 41 -0.60 -0.16 -23.21
C GLY A 41 0.14 1.06 -23.76
N LEU A 42 -0.52 2.21 -23.72
CA LEU A 42 0.08 3.51 -24.05
C LEU A 42 0.94 4.03 -22.88
N ARG A 43 2.06 4.68 -23.21
CA ARG A 43 2.97 5.35 -22.26
C ARG A 43 2.88 6.87 -22.40
N VAL A 44 3.33 7.61 -21.38
CA VAL A 44 3.18 9.09 -21.36
C VAL A 44 3.86 9.77 -22.55
N GLN A 45 5.00 9.24 -23.00
CA GLN A 45 5.70 9.73 -24.20
C GLN A 45 4.84 9.68 -25.47
N ASP A 46 3.85 8.79 -25.54
CA ASP A 46 3.01 8.66 -26.74
C ASP A 46 2.15 9.93 -26.93
N LEU A 47 1.92 10.74 -25.90
CA LEU A 47 1.27 12.05 -26.01
C LEU A 47 2.07 13.06 -26.83
N LEU A 48 3.38 12.86 -26.99
CA LEU A 48 4.26 13.75 -27.76
C LEU A 48 4.21 13.47 -29.27
N ASP A 49 3.59 12.37 -29.69
CA ASP A 49 3.37 12.03 -31.09
C ASP A 49 1.88 11.68 -31.30
N PRO A 50 1.05 12.67 -31.72
CA PRO A 50 -0.38 12.48 -31.92
C PRO A 50 -0.74 11.34 -32.88
N LYS A 51 0.11 11.07 -33.88
CA LYS A 51 -0.12 10.00 -34.85
C LYS A 51 0.06 8.65 -34.17
N ILE A 52 1.19 8.45 -33.50
CA ILE A 52 1.48 7.21 -32.77
C ILE A 52 0.48 6.96 -31.63
N PHE A 53 0.06 8.02 -30.94
CA PHE A 53 -0.99 7.91 -29.91
C PHE A 53 -2.27 7.30 -30.48
N ARG A 54 -2.77 7.83 -31.60
CA ARG A 54 -4.01 7.37 -32.23
C ARG A 54 -3.89 5.94 -32.75
N GLU A 55 -2.79 5.59 -33.40
CA GLU A 55 -2.53 4.23 -33.88
C GLU A 55 -2.54 3.22 -32.72
N LYS A 56 -1.86 3.52 -31.61
CA LYS A 56 -1.84 2.65 -30.42
C LYS A 56 -3.21 2.57 -29.74
N LEU A 57 -3.92 3.69 -29.65
CA LEU A 57 -5.25 3.74 -29.05
C LEU A 57 -6.25 2.89 -29.84
N ASP A 58 -6.23 2.95 -31.18
CA ASP A 58 -7.09 2.12 -32.03
C ASP A 58 -6.85 0.62 -31.79
N VAL A 59 -5.58 0.20 -31.77
CA VAL A 59 -5.22 -1.20 -31.49
C VAL A 59 -5.73 -1.64 -30.11
N ALA A 60 -5.52 -0.84 -29.07
CA ALA A 60 -5.99 -1.15 -27.72
C ALA A 60 -7.53 -1.22 -27.66
N LEU A 61 -8.21 -0.22 -28.22
CA LEU A 61 -9.68 -0.14 -28.19
C LEU A 61 -10.35 -1.24 -29.01
N LYS A 62 -9.75 -1.69 -30.11
CA LYS A 62 -10.30 -2.81 -30.90
C LYS A 62 -10.48 -4.07 -30.05
N GLU A 63 -9.50 -4.39 -29.21
CA GLU A 63 -9.59 -5.49 -28.26
C GLU A 63 -10.60 -5.19 -27.13
N LYS A 64 -10.48 -4.02 -26.49
CA LYS A 64 -11.31 -3.69 -25.31
C LYS A 64 -12.79 -3.53 -25.66
N ASN A 65 -13.12 -2.93 -26.81
CA ASN A 65 -14.49 -2.79 -27.28
C ASN A 65 -15.11 -4.14 -27.63
N ALA A 66 -14.34 -5.09 -28.15
CA ALA A 66 -14.82 -6.46 -28.35
C ALA A 66 -15.16 -7.15 -27.01
N ILE A 67 -14.35 -6.92 -25.97
CA ILE A 67 -14.61 -7.41 -24.61
C ILE A 67 -15.86 -6.73 -24.03
N PHE A 68 -15.97 -5.40 -24.11
CA PHE A 68 -17.14 -4.66 -23.64
C PHE A 68 -18.44 -5.17 -24.25
N ALA A 69 -18.48 -5.32 -25.58
CA ALA A 69 -19.66 -5.80 -26.27
C ALA A 69 -19.99 -7.26 -25.94
N LYS A 70 -19.03 -8.18 -26.09
CA LYS A 70 -19.30 -9.63 -26.03
C LYS A 70 -19.35 -10.20 -24.63
N VAL A 71 -18.63 -9.60 -23.69
CA VAL A 71 -18.48 -10.14 -22.33
C VAL A 71 -19.34 -9.37 -21.33
N PHE A 72 -19.41 -8.05 -21.47
CA PHE A 72 -20.09 -7.18 -20.51
C PHE A 72 -21.39 -6.55 -21.03
N ASN A 73 -21.74 -6.81 -22.30
CA ASN A 73 -22.89 -6.22 -22.98
C ASN A 73 -22.94 -4.68 -22.82
N GLN A 74 -21.78 -4.04 -23.02
CA GLN A 74 -21.60 -2.58 -22.97
C GLN A 74 -21.32 -2.02 -24.35
N LEU A 75 -21.70 -0.76 -24.56
CA LEU A 75 -21.38 -0.02 -25.78
C LEU A 75 -19.86 0.17 -25.91
N PRO A 76 -19.33 0.20 -27.15
CA PRO A 76 -17.93 0.53 -27.37
C PRO A 76 -17.65 1.97 -26.94
N LEU A 77 -16.42 2.21 -26.49
CA LEU A 77 -15.92 3.55 -26.23
C LEU A 77 -15.43 4.20 -27.52
N ASP A 78 -15.67 5.50 -27.63
CA ASP A 78 -15.26 6.34 -28.75
C ASP A 78 -13.77 6.71 -28.64
N GLY A 79 -12.97 6.19 -29.57
CA GLY A 79 -11.53 6.44 -29.63
C GLY A 79 -11.18 7.86 -30.02
N ASP A 80 -11.99 8.52 -30.86
CA ASP A 80 -11.74 9.90 -31.27
C ASP A 80 -12.00 10.86 -30.11
N ALA A 81 -13.06 10.63 -29.34
CA ALA A 81 -13.33 11.39 -28.12
C ALA A 81 -12.22 11.22 -27.07
N ILE A 82 -11.74 9.98 -26.85
CA ILE A 82 -10.62 9.73 -25.94
C ILE A 82 -9.35 10.45 -26.45
N ALA A 83 -9.05 10.34 -27.74
CA ALA A 83 -7.87 10.99 -28.28
C ALA A 83 -7.95 12.51 -28.22
N ALA A 84 -9.10 13.12 -28.48
CA ALA A 84 -9.30 14.56 -28.34
C ALA A 84 -9.04 15.01 -26.89
N GLU A 85 -9.61 14.33 -25.89
CA GLU A 85 -9.38 14.66 -24.48
C GLU A 85 -7.89 14.58 -24.11
N TYR A 86 -7.21 13.50 -24.51
CA TYR A 86 -5.82 13.30 -24.09
C TYR A 86 -4.81 14.13 -24.87
N LEU A 87 -5.00 14.31 -26.19
CA LEU A 87 -4.09 15.07 -27.03
C LEU A 87 -4.35 16.57 -26.94
N ASP A 88 -5.61 17.01 -26.88
CA ASP A 88 -5.93 18.44 -26.96
C ASP A 88 -6.01 19.09 -25.57
N VAL A 89 -6.39 18.33 -24.52
CA VAL A 89 -6.54 18.87 -23.16
C VAL A 89 -5.39 18.47 -22.25
N CYS A 90 -5.01 17.19 -22.23
CA CYS A 90 -4.00 16.70 -21.30
C CYS A 90 -2.56 16.95 -21.78
N ALA A 91 -2.26 16.68 -23.06
CA ALA A 91 -0.89 16.77 -23.59
C ALA A 91 -0.27 18.17 -23.41
N PRO A 92 -0.95 19.31 -23.66
CA PRO A 92 -0.35 20.63 -23.47
C PRO A 92 0.07 20.92 -22.02
N ARG A 93 -0.64 20.32 -21.05
CA ARG A 93 -0.34 20.46 -19.62
C ARG A 93 0.79 19.55 -19.17
N LEU A 94 0.86 18.35 -19.73
CA LEU A 94 1.81 17.31 -19.32
C LEU A 94 3.14 17.42 -20.05
N ALA A 95 3.15 17.85 -21.32
CA ALA A 95 4.35 17.89 -22.16
C ALA A 95 5.54 18.63 -21.50
N PRO A 96 5.36 19.79 -20.82
CA PRO A 96 6.46 20.47 -20.13
C PRO A 96 7.05 19.69 -18.93
N MET A 97 6.34 18.68 -18.43
CA MET A 97 6.74 17.86 -17.28
C MET A 97 7.33 16.51 -17.69
N ILE A 98 7.25 16.14 -18.98
CA ILE A 98 7.80 14.88 -19.49
C ILE A 98 9.29 15.06 -19.70
N THR A 99 10.07 14.20 -19.07
CA THR A 99 11.54 14.17 -19.20
C THR A 99 12.05 12.73 -19.13
N ASP A 100 13.33 12.54 -19.41
CA ASP A 100 14.03 11.30 -19.11
C ASP A 100 14.25 11.20 -17.59
N SER A 101 13.28 10.60 -16.91
CA SER A 101 13.31 10.45 -15.46
C SER A 101 14.45 9.56 -14.98
N VAL A 102 14.97 8.66 -15.83
CA VAL A 102 16.09 7.80 -15.44
C VAL A 102 17.34 8.65 -15.35
N ASN A 103 17.71 9.36 -16.41
CA ASN A 103 18.89 10.21 -16.40
C ASN A 103 18.80 11.32 -15.35
N LEU A 104 17.62 11.92 -15.15
CA LEU A 104 17.42 12.90 -14.08
C LEU A 104 17.81 12.37 -12.69
N ILE A 105 17.40 11.14 -12.36
CA ILE A 105 17.72 10.54 -11.05
C ILE A 105 19.21 10.23 -10.96
N HIS A 106 19.82 9.68 -12.02
CA HIS A 106 21.25 9.35 -12.01
C HIS A 106 22.13 10.61 -11.95
N GLU A 107 21.75 11.70 -12.63
CA GLU A 107 22.45 12.99 -12.53
C GLU A 107 22.42 13.54 -11.09
N SER A 108 21.29 13.45 -10.38
CA SER A 108 21.20 13.80 -8.95
C SER A 108 22.09 12.92 -8.08
N LEU A 109 22.11 11.60 -8.32
CA LEU A 109 22.97 10.67 -7.58
C LEU A 109 24.46 10.95 -7.83
N GLU A 110 24.86 11.22 -9.06
CA GLU A 110 26.24 11.57 -9.45
C GLU A 110 26.69 12.92 -8.86
N ALA A 111 25.76 13.86 -8.69
CA ALA A 111 25.98 15.13 -8.00
C ALA A 111 26.07 14.98 -6.46
N GLY A 112 25.82 13.79 -5.91
CA GLY A 112 25.82 13.52 -4.47
C GLY A 112 24.58 14.04 -3.76
N GLU A 113 23.47 14.24 -4.47
CA GLU A 113 22.20 14.67 -3.89
C GLU A 113 21.44 13.50 -3.24
N ASN A 114 20.52 13.84 -2.34
CA ASN A 114 19.65 12.84 -1.71
C ASN A 114 18.40 12.60 -2.56
N VAL A 115 18.15 11.33 -2.92
CA VAL A 115 16.93 10.90 -3.63
C VAL A 115 16.03 10.15 -2.65
N LEU A 116 14.80 10.64 -2.47
CA LEU A 116 13.76 9.96 -1.69
C LEU A 116 12.76 9.29 -2.63
N LEU A 117 12.58 7.98 -2.47
CA LEU A 117 11.59 7.21 -3.22
C LEU A 117 10.37 6.96 -2.32
N GLU A 118 9.25 7.59 -2.67
CA GLU A 118 7.99 7.42 -1.96
C GLU A 118 7.26 6.16 -2.44
N GLY A 119 7.12 5.17 -1.54
CA GLY A 119 6.40 3.93 -1.81
C GLY A 119 4.89 4.11 -1.82
N ALA A 120 4.21 3.40 -2.73
CA ALA A 120 2.76 3.37 -2.78
C ALA A 120 2.22 1.94 -2.67
N GLN A 121 1.21 1.85 -1.80
CA GLN A 121 0.74 0.69 -1.06
C GLN A 121 1.81 0.06 -0.15
N ALA A 122 1.48 -1.06 0.49
CA ALA A 122 2.29 -1.73 1.50
C ALA A 122 2.64 -3.16 1.06
N THR A 123 3.63 -3.77 1.71
CA THR A 123 4.13 -5.13 1.44
C THR A 123 3.03 -6.15 1.21
N PHE A 124 1.98 -6.18 2.04
CA PHE A 124 0.94 -7.21 1.95
C PHE A 124 -0.11 -6.98 0.86
N LEU A 125 0.03 -5.87 0.13
CA LEU A 125 -0.70 -5.59 -1.11
C LEU A 125 0.19 -5.78 -2.34
N ASP A 126 1.42 -6.26 -2.19
CA ASP A 126 2.32 -6.57 -3.31
C ASP A 126 1.74 -7.67 -4.20
N LEU A 127 1.92 -7.53 -5.52
CA LEU A 127 1.40 -8.48 -6.50
C LEU A 127 1.96 -9.90 -6.31
N ASP A 128 3.23 -10.00 -5.95
CA ASP A 128 3.96 -11.27 -5.82
C ASP A 128 4.01 -11.73 -4.35
N HIS A 129 4.21 -10.79 -3.42
CA HIS A 129 4.49 -11.08 -2.02
C HIS A 129 3.35 -10.76 -1.06
N GLY A 130 2.25 -10.21 -1.58
CA GLY A 130 1.07 -9.89 -0.78
C GLY A 130 0.12 -11.06 -0.60
N THR A 131 -1.05 -10.77 -0.02
CA THR A 131 -2.12 -11.76 0.17
C THR A 131 -2.90 -12.04 -1.13
N TYR A 132 -2.22 -12.46 -2.19
CA TYR A 132 -2.80 -12.70 -3.52
C TYR A 132 -4.02 -13.63 -3.44
N PRO A 133 -5.15 -13.36 -4.13
CA PRO A 133 -5.36 -12.32 -5.14
C PRO A 133 -5.81 -10.96 -4.57
N PHE A 134 -5.83 -10.80 -3.25
CA PHE A 134 -6.30 -9.59 -2.58
C PHE A 134 -5.20 -8.53 -2.46
N VAL A 135 -4.65 -8.14 -3.60
CA VAL A 135 -3.43 -7.32 -3.73
C VAL A 135 -3.63 -6.23 -4.78
N THR A 136 -2.68 -5.31 -4.88
CA THR A 136 -2.57 -4.39 -6.01
C THR A 136 -1.90 -5.09 -7.20
N SER A 137 -1.83 -4.42 -8.34
CA SER A 137 -1.22 -4.97 -9.57
C SER A 137 0.21 -4.50 -9.79
N SER A 138 0.89 -4.05 -8.74
CA SER A 138 2.26 -3.56 -8.74
C SER A 138 3.04 -4.09 -7.55
N ASN A 139 4.31 -3.69 -7.44
CA ASN A 139 5.19 -4.12 -6.37
C ASN A 139 5.54 -2.96 -5.41
N PRO A 140 4.84 -2.79 -4.27
CA PRO A 140 5.17 -1.80 -3.24
C PRO A 140 6.42 -2.12 -2.43
N VAL A 141 6.96 -3.34 -2.55
CA VAL A 141 8.20 -3.71 -1.87
C VAL A 141 9.38 -2.87 -2.36
N ALA A 142 10.45 -2.79 -1.55
CA ALA A 142 11.64 -1.99 -1.85
C ALA A 142 12.28 -2.31 -3.21
N GLY A 143 12.22 -3.57 -3.67
CA GLY A 143 12.66 -3.93 -5.02
C GLY A 143 11.89 -3.25 -6.15
N GLY A 144 10.63 -2.87 -5.90
CA GLY A 144 9.79 -2.09 -6.81
C GLY A 144 10.37 -0.72 -7.13
N ALA A 145 11.07 -0.09 -6.18
CA ALA A 145 11.75 1.18 -6.41
C ALA A 145 12.81 1.09 -7.53
N CYS A 146 13.56 -0.02 -7.60
CA CYS A 146 14.55 -0.22 -8.66
C CYS A 146 13.90 -0.22 -10.05
N THR A 147 12.88 -1.06 -10.23
CA THR A 147 12.22 -1.21 -11.54
C THR A 147 11.32 -0.02 -11.90
N GLY A 148 10.78 0.68 -10.91
CA GLY A 148 9.90 1.83 -11.10
C GLY A 148 10.63 3.13 -11.39
N ALA A 149 11.76 3.38 -10.70
CA ALA A 149 12.55 4.60 -10.85
C ALA A 149 13.72 4.46 -11.84
N GLY A 150 14.14 3.24 -12.17
CA GLY A 150 15.30 3.01 -13.04
C GLY A 150 16.65 3.11 -12.30
N ILE A 151 16.65 2.85 -10.99
CA ILE A 151 17.87 2.77 -10.18
C ILE A 151 18.32 1.32 -10.00
N GLY A 152 19.63 1.10 -9.98
CA GLY A 152 20.19 -0.20 -9.62
C GLY A 152 20.06 -0.49 -8.12
N PRO A 153 19.93 -1.76 -7.70
CA PRO A 153 19.72 -2.11 -6.29
C PRO A 153 20.87 -1.70 -5.36
N ARG A 154 22.08 -1.46 -5.90
CA ARG A 154 23.23 -0.99 -5.13
C ARG A 154 23.19 0.50 -4.77
N TYR A 155 22.21 1.25 -5.28
CA TYR A 155 22.00 2.67 -4.95
C TYR A 155 20.98 2.87 -3.81
N ILE A 156 20.44 1.80 -3.23
CA ILE A 156 19.52 1.89 -2.10
C ILE A 156 20.32 1.79 -0.80
N ASP A 157 20.53 2.91 -0.14
CA ASP A 157 21.31 2.98 1.11
C ASP A 157 20.47 2.73 2.37
N ARG A 158 19.18 3.09 2.33
CA ARG A 158 18.27 3.08 3.49
C ARG A 158 16.85 2.73 3.07
N VAL A 159 16.20 1.84 3.82
CA VAL A 159 14.81 1.43 3.58
C VAL A 159 14.00 1.56 4.86
N VAL A 160 13.18 2.61 4.94
CA VAL A 160 12.33 2.88 6.10
C VAL A 160 10.97 2.22 5.90
N GLY A 161 10.62 1.27 6.76
CA GLY A 161 9.29 0.66 6.78
C GLY A 161 8.30 1.54 7.54
N ILE A 162 7.20 1.94 6.92
CA ILE A 162 6.14 2.67 7.61
C ILE A 162 5.13 1.66 8.16
N ALA A 163 4.99 1.59 9.48
CA ALA A 163 4.02 0.76 10.16
C ALA A 163 3.08 1.62 11.01
N LYS A 164 1.82 1.21 11.12
CA LYS A 164 0.93 1.75 12.16
C LYS A 164 1.10 0.90 13.43
N ALA A 165 0.81 1.48 14.59
CA ALA A 165 0.74 0.77 15.87
C ALA A 165 -0.38 -0.30 15.90
N TYR A 166 -1.27 -0.33 14.92
CA TYR A 166 -2.31 -1.33 14.73
C TYR A 166 -2.49 -1.61 13.23
N THR A 167 -3.10 -2.73 12.88
CA THR A 167 -3.23 -3.13 11.48
C THR A 167 -4.54 -2.62 10.90
N THR A 168 -4.52 -2.20 9.63
CA THR A 168 -5.73 -1.79 8.91
C THR A 168 -5.74 -2.35 7.51
N ARG A 169 -6.92 -2.74 7.01
CA ARG A 169 -7.08 -3.26 5.65
C ARG A 169 -8.24 -2.57 4.93
N VAL A 170 -7.99 -2.14 3.70
CA VAL A 170 -9.03 -1.74 2.76
C VAL A 170 -9.31 -2.93 1.84
N GLY A 171 -10.59 -3.26 1.63
CA GLY A 171 -10.97 -4.34 0.70
C GLY A 171 -11.05 -5.71 1.35
N SER A 172 -11.15 -6.73 0.50
CA SER A 172 -11.30 -8.14 0.89
C SER A 172 -9.94 -8.77 1.24
N GLY A 173 -9.97 -10.02 1.69
CA GLY A 173 -8.78 -10.86 1.92
C GLY A 173 -8.50 -11.17 3.38
N PRO A 174 -7.58 -12.11 3.65
CA PRO A 174 -7.30 -12.57 5.00
C PRO A 174 -6.76 -11.44 5.87
N PHE A 175 -7.16 -11.45 7.13
CA PHE A 175 -6.73 -10.49 8.14
C PHE A 175 -6.76 -11.18 9.52
N PRO A 176 -5.69 -11.93 9.87
CA PRO A 176 -5.69 -12.76 11.07
C PRO A 176 -6.00 -12.02 12.37
N THR A 177 -5.55 -10.77 12.49
CA THR A 177 -5.73 -9.94 13.68
C THR A 177 -6.95 -9.02 13.63
N GLU A 178 -7.86 -9.23 12.67
CA GLU A 178 -9.07 -8.42 12.54
C GLU A 178 -9.93 -8.46 13.81
N LEU A 179 -10.41 -7.29 14.21
CA LEU A 179 -11.35 -7.11 15.31
C LEU A 179 -12.71 -6.73 14.75
N THR A 180 -13.74 -7.44 15.21
CA THR A 180 -15.15 -7.21 14.85
C THR A 180 -16.00 -6.86 16.08
N ASP A 181 -15.35 -6.46 17.16
CA ASP A 181 -15.92 -6.06 18.45
C ASP A 181 -15.79 -4.55 18.66
N GLU A 182 -16.16 -4.08 19.85
CA GLU A 182 -16.15 -2.66 20.22
C GLU A 182 -14.73 -2.06 20.20
N ILE A 183 -13.69 -2.89 20.38
CA ILE A 183 -12.29 -2.46 20.28
C ILE A 183 -11.94 -2.17 18.82
N GLY A 184 -12.35 -3.05 17.90
CA GLY A 184 -12.21 -2.82 16.46
C GLY A 184 -12.89 -1.52 16.02
N ASP A 185 -14.09 -1.26 16.53
CA ASP A 185 -14.84 -0.02 16.28
C ASP A 185 -14.13 1.21 16.84
N ALA A 186 -13.60 1.15 18.07
CA ALA A 186 -12.83 2.23 18.68
C ALA A 186 -11.57 2.59 17.86
N LEU A 187 -10.83 1.60 17.35
CA LEU A 187 -9.68 1.84 16.47
C LEU A 187 -10.07 2.57 15.18
N ILE A 188 -11.28 2.33 14.67
CA ILE A 188 -11.76 2.98 13.45
C ILE A 188 -12.09 4.43 13.73
N ASP A 189 -12.82 4.69 14.81
CA ASP A 189 -13.33 6.00 15.16
C ASP A 189 -12.19 6.95 15.55
N ILE A 190 -11.33 6.52 16.48
CA ILE A 190 -10.17 7.29 16.96
C ILE A 190 -9.13 7.46 15.85
N GLY A 191 -8.82 6.38 15.14
CA GLY A 191 -7.83 6.39 14.06
C GLY A 191 -8.31 7.04 12.75
N HIS A 192 -9.58 7.47 12.68
CA HIS A 192 -10.23 7.98 11.47
C HIS A 192 -10.04 7.06 10.25
N GLU A 193 -10.27 5.76 10.43
CA GLU A 193 -9.96 4.72 9.43
C GLU A 193 -11.03 4.58 8.34
N TYR A 194 -11.15 5.65 7.55
CA TYR A 194 -12.04 5.74 6.40
C TYR A 194 -11.24 6.04 5.12
N GLY A 195 -11.71 5.53 3.98
CA GLY A 195 -11.13 5.84 2.68
C GLY A 195 -11.36 7.31 2.34
N THR A 196 -10.30 8.10 2.16
CA THR A 196 -10.37 9.54 1.88
C THR A 196 -11.22 9.89 0.66
N ASN A 197 -11.17 9.07 -0.39
CA ASN A 197 -11.91 9.30 -1.63
C ASN A 197 -13.25 8.54 -1.70
N THR A 198 -13.40 7.47 -0.93
CA THR A 198 -14.54 6.54 -1.06
C THR A 198 -15.49 6.59 0.13
N GLY A 199 -15.07 7.18 1.25
CA GLY A 199 -15.74 7.08 2.55
C GLY A 199 -15.78 5.65 3.11
N ARG A 200 -15.16 4.68 2.45
CA ARG A 200 -15.29 3.27 2.82
C ARG A 200 -14.60 3.02 4.14
N ARG A 201 -15.36 2.50 5.11
CA ARG A 201 -14.86 2.00 6.39
C ARG A 201 -13.77 0.93 6.15
N ARG A 202 -12.63 1.09 6.82
CA ARG A 202 -11.55 0.09 6.81
C ARG A 202 -11.85 -0.99 7.85
N ARG A 203 -11.20 -2.14 7.68
CA ARG A 203 -11.11 -3.17 8.72
C ARG A 203 -9.92 -2.82 9.61
N THR A 204 -10.04 -3.04 10.90
CA THR A 204 -8.99 -2.76 11.91
C THR A 204 -8.68 -4.03 12.69
N GLY A 205 -7.48 -4.09 13.24
CA GLY A 205 -6.99 -5.21 13.99
C GLY A 205 -5.75 -4.85 14.78
N TRP A 206 -5.36 -5.72 15.72
CA TRP A 206 -4.14 -5.52 16.49
C TRP A 206 -2.88 -5.50 15.62
N CYS A 207 -1.78 -4.99 16.17
CA CYS A 207 -0.48 -5.04 15.52
C CYS A 207 -0.09 -6.50 15.26
N ASP A 208 0.46 -6.79 14.08
CA ASP A 208 0.84 -8.14 13.67
C ASP A 208 2.36 -8.23 13.46
N ALA A 209 3.07 -8.74 14.47
CA ALA A 209 4.52 -8.87 14.42
C ALA A 209 4.98 -9.98 13.46
N VAL A 210 4.15 -10.99 13.17
CA VAL A 210 4.44 -12.02 12.16
C VAL A 210 4.53 -11.36 10.77
N MET A 211 3.58 -10.49 10.46
CA MET A 211 3.55 -9.69 9.24
C MET A 211 4.70 -8.67 9.18
N LEU A 212 5.00 -7.99 10.30
CA LEU A 212 6.11 -7.03 10.34
C LEU A 212 7.47 -7.73 10.11
N ARG A 213 7.74 -8.86 10.77
CA ARG A 213 8.97 -9.66 10.52
C ARG A 213 9.12 -10.05 9.06
N HIS A 214 8.03 -10.47 8.43
CA HIS A 214 8.06 -10.79 7.00
C HIS A 214 8.39 -9.56 6.15
N SER A 215 7.81 -8.39 6.46
CA SER A 215 8.11 -7.13 5.78
C SER A 215 9.56 -6.69 5.96
N VAL A 216 10.12 -6.83 7.16
CA VAL A 216 11.53 -6.57 7.46
C VAL A 216 12.42 -7.42 6.57
N ARG A 217 12.19 -8.73 6.56
CA ARG A 217 12.98 -9.69 5.80
C ARG A 217 12.93 -9.42 4.30
N LEU A 218 11.73 -9.19 3.76
CA LEU A 218 11.52 -9.07 2.32
C LEU A 218 12.09 -7.77 1.75
N ASN A 219 12.00 -6.68 2.50
CA ASN A 219 12.40 -5.35 2.04
C ASN A 219 13.81 -4.96 2.50
N SER A 220 14.49 -5.80 3.28
CA SER A 220 15.74 -5.44 3.97
C SER A 220 15.60 -4.10 4.71
N LEU A 221 14.52 -3.96 5.49
CA LEU A 221 14.25 -2.71 6.21
C LEU A 221 15.42 -2.37 7.13
N SER A 222 15.90 -1.12 7.05
CA SER A 222 16.94 -0.62 7.96
C SER A 222 16.33 -0.19 9.29
N GLU A 223 15.08 0.27 9.27
CA GLU A 223 14.33 0.69 10.45
C GLU A 223 12.82 0.73 10.15
N ILE A 224 12.03 0.94 11.20
CA ILE A 224 10.61 1.26 11.10
C ILE A 224 10.33 2.69 11.59
N ALA A 225 9.46 3.39 10.88
CA ALA A 225 8.72 4.53 11.41
C ALA A 225 7.34 4.02 11.87
N LEU A 226 7.13 3.97 13.18
CA LEU A 226 5.88 3.57 13.78
C LEU A 226 4.96 4.79 13.86
N THR A 227 3.72 4.67 13.42
CA THR A 227 2.77 5.79 13.32
C THR A 227 1.50 5.49 14.09
N LYS A 228 0.76 6.55 14.44
CA LYS A 228 -0.53 6.47 15.12
C LYS A 228 -0.46 5.76 16.47
N LEU A 229 0.60 6.00 17.24
CA LEU A 229 0.68 5.44 18.59
C LEU A 229 -0.40 6.05 19.50
N ASP A 230 -0.74 7.32 19.27
CA ASP A 230 -1.79 8.10 19.97
C ASP A 230 -3.18 7.49 19.90
N VAL A 231 -3.44 6.60 18.93
CA VAL A 231 -4.73 5.91 18.84
C VAL A 231 -4.98 5.00 20.04
N PHE A 232 -3.93 4.57 20.75
CA PHE A 232 -4.04 3.75 21.95
C PHE A 232 -4.18 4.54 23.26
N ASP A 233 -4.19 5.88 23.22
CA ASP A 233 -4.20 6.75 24.42
C ASP A 233 -5.34 6.44 25.40
N THR A 234 -6.47 5.96 24.90
CA THR A 234 -7.67 5.69 25.71
C THR A 234 -7.87 4.21 26.05
N PHE A 235 -6.95 3.32 25.65
CA PHE A 235 -7.12 1.87 25.80
C PHE A 235 -6.69 1.37 27.19
N ASP A 236 -7.38 0.36 27.73
CA ASP A 236 -6.99 -0.31 28.98
C ASP A 236 -5.91 -1.38 28.75
N SER A 237 -6.00 -2.06 27.62
CA SER A 237 -5.12 -3.15 27.23
C SER A 237 -4.88 -3.11 25.72
N ILE A 238 -3.66 -3.43 25.32
CA ILE A 238 -3.19 -3.45 23.94
C ILE A 238 -2.60 -4.82 23.65
N LYS A 239 -2.87 -5.37 22.47
CA LYS A 239 -2.35 -6.67 22.05
C LYS A 239 -1.46 -6.58 20.82
N VAL A 240 -0.45 -7.44 20.78
CA VAL A 240 0.43 -7.65 19.62
C VAL A 240 0.40 -9.12 19.27
N CYS A 241 0.05 -9.45 18.02
CA CYS A 241 0.13 -10.82 17.54
C CYS A 241 1.59 -11.20 17.33
N ILE A 242 2.04 -12.24 18.03
CA ILE A 242 3.43 -12.70 18.03
C ILE A 242 3.62 -14.00 17.24
N ALA A 243 2.55 -14.77 17.07
CA ALA A 243 2.52 -16.00 16.31
C ALA A 243 1.09 -16.27 15.84
N TYR A 244 0.95 -17.22 14.93
CA TYR A 244 -0.32 -17.80 14.54
C TYR A 244 -0.40 -19.25 15.00
N GLU A 245 -1.62 -19.75 15.23
CA GLU A 245 -1.89 -21.14 15.57
C GLU A 245 -2.95 -21.72 14.62
N LEU A 246 -2.72 -22.95 14.15
CA LEU A 246 -3.71 -23.73 13.42
C LEU A 246 -3.47 -25.22 13.67
N ASN A 247 -4.47 -25.94 14.15
CA ASN A 247 -4.43 -27.40 14.38
C ASN A 247 -3.25 -27.84 15.27
N GLY A 248 -2.89 -27.04 16.28
CA GLY A 248 -1.78 -27.30 17.19
C GLY A 248 -0.39 -26.93 16.63
N GLU A 249 -0.30 -26.47 15.38
CA GLU A 249 0.95 -25.95 14.80
C GLU A 249 1.06 -24.45 15.06
N THR A 250 2.23 -24.00 15.53
CA THR A 250 2.53 -22.59 15.77
C THR A 250 3.42 -22.03 14.67
N PHE A 251 2.97 -20.95 14.04
CA PHE A 251 3.71 -20.24 12.98
C PHE A 251 4.23 -18.90 13.51
N THR A 252 5.56 -18.76 13.58
CA THR A 252 6.23 -17.48 13.90
C THR A 252 6.56 -16.65 12.66
N HIS A 253 6.31 -17.21 11.48
CA HIS A 253 6.49 -16.61 10.16
C HIS A 253 5.18 -16.71 9.39
N LEU A 254 5.01 -15.83 8.38
CA LEU A 254 3.83 -15.88 7.51
C LEU A 254 3.71 -17.27 6.88
N PRO A 255 2.55 -17.96 7.02
CA PRO A 255 2.34 -19.26 6.38
C PRO A 255 2.48 -19.16 4.86
N TYR A 256 3.20 -20.10 4.25
CA TYR A 256 3.43 -20.10 2.81
C TYR A 256 2.15 -20.41 2.01
N HIS A 257 1.24 -21.19 2.60
CA HIS A 257 -0.05 -21.50 2.00
C HIS A 257 -1.12 -20.51 2.42
N GLN A 258 -1.77 -19.92 1.43
CA GLN A 258 -2.84 -18.96 1.65
C GLN A 258 -4.03 -19.54 2.43
N SER A 259 -4.36 -20.83 2.22
CA SER A 259 -5.46 -21.48 2.96
C SER A 259 -5.19 -21.48 4.46
N VAL A 260 -3.94 -21.70 4.86
CA VAL A 260 -3.52 -21.64 6.28
C VAL A 260 -3.72 -20.23 6.83
N LEU A 261 -3.31 -19.19 6.08
CA LEU A 261 -3.50 -17.79 6.50
C LEU A 261 -4.97 -17.37 6.70
N HIS A 262 -5.92 -18.06 6.04
CA HIS A 262 -7.36 -17.79 6.24
C HIS A 262 -7.93 -18.42 7.52
N GLU A 263 -7.29 -19.47 8.04
CA GLU A 263 -7.83 -20.28 9.12
C GLU A 263 -7.07 -20.07 10.43
N VAL A 264 -5.87 -19.48 10.37
CA VAL A 264 -5.05 -19.26 11.57
C VAL A 264 -5.72 -18.37 12.61
N THR A 265 -5.49 -18.71 13.87
CA THR A 265 -5.86 -17.88 15.02
C THR A 265 -4.61 -17.13 15.52
N PRO A 266 -4.69 -15.82 15.76
CA PRO A 266 -3.58 -15.05 16.29
C PRO A 266 -3.29 -15.38 17.76
N VAL A 267 -2.02 -15.56 18.10
CA VAL A 267 -1.50 -15.66 19.46
C VAL A 267 -0.97 -14.30 19.88
N TYR A 268 -1.46 -13.76 20.99
CA TYR A 268 -1.19 -12.40 21.43
C TYR A 268 -0.26 -12.33 22.65
N ALA A 269 0.64 -11.36 22.64
CA ALA A 269 1.17 -10.75 23.86
C ALA A 269 0.28 -9.56 24.24
N GLU A 270 0.06 -9.36 25.55
CA GLU A 270 -0.83 -8.34 26.09
C GLU A 270 -0.06 -7.33 26.95
N PHE A 271 -0.39 -6.05 26.78
CA PHE A 271 0.26 -4.92 27.41
C PHE A 271 -0.78 -4.03 28.07
N PRO A 272 -0.49 -3.42 29.23
CA PRO A 272 -1.35 -2.37 29.75
C PRO A 272 -1.36 -1.17 28.79
N GLY A 273 -2.52 -0.53 28.61
CA GLY A 273 -2.60 0.79 28.00
C GLY A 273 -2.18 1.89 28.99
N TRP A 274 -2.00 3.12 28.49
CA TRP A 274 -1.44 4.22 29.29
C TRP A 274 -2.44 5.31 29.72
N LYS A 275 -3.66 5.35 29.16
CA LYS A 275 -4.73 6.27 29.59
C LYS A 275 -4.30 7.75 29.68
N SER A 276 -3.44 8.18 28.76
CA SER A 276 -2.83 9.51 28.74
C SER A 276 -2.65 10.00 27.31
N ASP A 277 -2.90 11.29 27.08
CA ASP A 277 -2.69 11.94 25.78
C ASP A 277 -1.18 12.10 25.50
N ILE A 278 -0.70 11.51 24.40
CA ILE A 278 0.71 11.62 23.97
C ILE A 278 0.90 12.55 22.79
N SER A 279 -0.16 13.22 22.31
CA SER A 279 -0.15 13.93 21.03
C SER A 279 0.75 15.16 20.94
N SER A 280 1.24 15.64 22.09
CA SER A 280 2.20 16.74 22.21
C SER A 280 3.62 16.28 22.56
N VAL A 281 3.85 14.98 22.71
CA VAL A 281 5.15 14.43 23.09
C VAL A 281 6.13 14.52 21.92
N THR A 282 7.29 15.13 22.17
CA THR A 282 8.34 15.36 21.16
C THR A 282 9.67 14.70 21.52
N THR A 283 9.76 14.08 22.71
CA THR A 283 10.95 13.40 23.22
C THR A 283 10.59 12.02 23.74
N ARG A 284 11.54 11.10 23.73
CA ARG A 284 11.33 9.72 24.19
C ARG A 284 10.97 9.67 25.68
N GLU A 285 11.61 10.50 26.50
CA GLU A 285 11.39 10.60 27.94
C GLU A 285 9.99 11.12 28.29
N GLY A 286 9.33 11.80 27.35
CA GLY A 286 7.96 12.26 27.50
C GLY A 286 6.90 11.18 27.28
N LEU A 287 7.27 10.00 26.76
CA LEU A 287 6.32 8.89 26.58
C LEU A 287 6.03 8.18 27.92
N PRO A 288 4.77 7.75 28.15
CA PRO A 288 4.45 6.85 29.26
C PRO A 288 5.29 5.57 29.20
N LYS A 289 5.57 4.99 30.37
CA LYS A 289 6.37 3.76 30.47
C LYS A 289 5.76 2.62 29.64
N GLU A 290 4.45 2.49 29.65
CA GLU A 290 3.71 1.46 28.94
C GLU A 290 3.85 1.61 27.41
N ALA A 291 3.85 2.85 26.91
CA ALA A 291 4.12 3.14 25.51
C ALA A 291 5.57 2.82 25.13
N LEU A 292 6.54 3.14 26.00
CA LEU A 292 7.95 2.77 25.81
C LEU A 292 8.14 1.25 25.77
N ASP A 293 7.50 0.52 26.69
CA ASP A 293 7.56 -0.94 26.78
C ASP A 293 6.94 -1.59 25.53
N TYR A 294 5.82 -1.06 25.04
CA TYR A 294 5.18 -1.49 23.80
C TYR A 294 6.11 -1.33 22.59
N VAL A 295 6.71 -0.15 22.41
CA VAL A 295 7.62 0.11 21.28
C VAL A 295 8.88 -0.75 21.39
N ALA A 296 9.47 -0.87 22.59
CA ALA A 296 10.64 -1.71 22.83
C ALA A 296 10.35 -3.18 22.50
N PHE A 297 9.21 -3.70 22.94
CA PHE A 297 8.79 -5.07 22.63
C PHE A 297 8.64 -5.28 21.12
N LEU A 298 8.04 -4.34 20.39
CA LEU A 298 7.93 -4.45 18.94
C LEU A 298 9.30 -4.52 18.26
N GLN A 299 10.28 -3.70 18.67
CA GLN A 299 11.64 -3.77 18.14
C GLN A 299 12.25 -5.17 18.32
N ASP A 300 12.12 -5.74 19.52
CA ASP A 300 12.61 -7.09 19.82
C ASP A 300 11.92 -8.15 18.94
N GLN A 301 10.63 -7.99 18.68
CA GLN A 301 9.86 -8.91 17.84
C GLN A 301 10.22 -8.85 16.35
N ILE A 302 10.63 -7.69 15.84
CA ILE A 302 10.85 -7.47 14.39
C ILE A 302 12.34 -7.49 14.01
N GLY A 303 13.26 -7.29 14.96
CA GLY A 303 14.70 -7.36 14.77
C GLY A 303 15.33 -6.15 14.05
N VAL A 304 14.62 -5.02 13.96
CA VAL A 304 15.12 -3.75 13.44
C VAL A 304 14.69 -2.61 14.35
N PRO A 305 15.45 -1.50 14.42
CA PRO A 305 15.07 -0.38 15.27
C PRO A 305 13.80 0.31 14.77
N ILE A 306 13.02 0.86 15.70
CA ILE A 306 11.98 1.84 15.42
C ILE A 306 12.64 3.21 15.58
N GLY A 307 12.90 3.90 14.47
CA GLY A 307 13.63 5.17 14.47
C GLY A 307 12.77 6.39 14.73
N LEU A 308 11.49 6.31 14.35
CA LEU A 308 10.52 7.39 14.48
C LEU A 308 9.22 6.85 15.05
N VAL A 309 8.63 7.60 15.98
CA VAL A 309 7.29 7.32 16.54
C VAL A 309 6.39 8.53 16.29
N GLY A 310 5.33 8.33 15.52
CA GLY A 310 4.27 9.30 15.29
C GLY A 310 3.22 9.24 16.39
N VAL A 311 2.96 10.40 17.00
CA VAL A 311 1.99 10.60 18.09
C VAL A 311 0.81 11.48 17.66
N GLY A 312 0.65 11.71 16.37
CA GLY A 312 -0.51 12.42 15.85
C GLY A 312 -0.43 12.64 14.35
N PRO A 313 -1.48 13.25 13.75
CA PRO A 313 -1.53 13.50 12.30
C PRO A 313 -0.72 14.71 11.83
N GLY A 314 -0.32 15.61 12.74
CA GLY A 314 0.42 16.83 12.43
C GLY A 314 1.85 16.57 11.99
N ARG A 315 2.40 17.46 11.15
CA ARG A 315 3.78 17.37 10.63
C ARG A 315 4.84 17.25 11.73
N ASP A 316 4.60 17.91 12.86
CA ASP A 316 5.53 17.96 13.99
C ASP A 316 5.13 17.01 15.15
N GLN A 317 4.08 16.19 14.96
CA GLN A 317 3.58 15.24 15.95
C GLN A 317 4.28 13.89 15.83
N TYR A 318 5.60 13.91 15.97
CA TYR A 318 6.45 12.73 16.02
C TYR A 318 7.68 12.99 16.89
N LEU A 319 8.34 11.92 17.30
CA LEU A 319 9.62 11.97 17.98
C LEU A 319 10.62 10.99 17.36
N ASN A 320 11.90 11.37 17.40
CA ASN A 320 12.99 10.47 17.09
C ASN A 320 13.17 9.51 18.27
N PHE A 321 13.09 8.20 18.00
CA PHE A 321 13.14 7.18 19.04
C PHE A 321 14.54 6.54 19.19
N ASN A 322 15.37 6.68 18.16
CA ASN A 322 16.78 6.25 18.14
C ASN A 322 17.78 7.33 18.65
N GLY A 323 17.27 8.49 19.09
CA GLY A 323 18.06 9.62 19.57
C GLY A 323 18.06 9.75 21.08
#